data_AF-A0A0D6J9G8-F1
#
_entry.id   AF-A0A0D6J9G8-F1
#
_cell.length_a   1.000
_cell.length_b   1.000
_cell.length_c   1.000
_cell.angle_alpha   90.00
_cell.angle_beta   90.00
_cell.angle_gamma   90.00
#
_symmetry.space_group_name_H-M   'P 1'
#
loop_
_entity.id
_entity.type
_entity.pdbx_description
1 polymer ?
#
loop_
_entity_poly.entity_id
_entity_poly.type
_entity_poly.pdbx_seq_one_letter_code
_entity_poly.pdbx_strand_id
1 'polypeptide(L)'
;MASGMRLKRLKHFVSLVMVIGLVLTASVNHAGANWLTKLLKEAGDAGVDAGRIGSKLAVTSLDDAASVVSKLPHAPGSVALATHATPEGHWKFVNRKGEIFTAGNADEMTRVVPALAPELAGSSPGLALYLSEETLFTQRQLLRDLPEKAKLHVVVDGKAYPVLRRVGPKDSALVEVRPNVVLEAQDRTLFKEAIWQLSRNLSKADVRILSMTEAGPRTLGASRKFDKAGRSVLVEPIDPNHVITSLDALRGQTVVVTGRVEGNMLNVKPISGISRNIPLENLKSAAAANDINLVVLATSSPAQPGSRNWFWQSIEVSGLRDALKRATYADFLDALGAQHGKLELSATKQSSSRIRIDAVPYDHPPGTQDMFGDILGEVVSNVTGNVATAAVEAHVNSRERQTELDLRIIPNIPSTIQFAYLFSLVAGLIGFNVVRDWWARVWPKMKRESFANTAGYYATRILKLVVFLIAFMPLVGVPAALVSIIQQLWAIVTLPWRILTWIFGFRRTGDAQ
;
A
#
# COMPACT_ATOMS: atom_id res chain seq x y z
N MET A 1 19.47 -51.70 -28.98
CA MET A 1 19.97 -50.33 -29.29
C MET A 1 18.91 -49.21 -29.33
N ALA A 2 17.59 -49.48 -29.41
CA ALA A 2 16.56 -48.43 -29.51
C ALA A 2 16.18 -47.69 -28.19
N SER A 3 16.63 -48.16 -27.02
CA SER A 3 16.29 -47.58 -25.71
C SER A 3 17.08 -46.29 -25.40
N GLY A 4 18.34 -46.18 -25.85
CA GLY A 4 19.19 -45.00 -25.60
C GLY A 4 18.76 -43.73 -26.33
N MET A 5 18.03 -43.87 -27.44
CA MET A 5 17.62 -42.74 -28.29
C MET A 5 16.41 -41.97 -27.71
N ARG A 6 15.57 -42.62 -26.88
CA ARG A 6 14.42 -41.98 -26.22
C ARG A 6 14.82 -41.09 -25.04
N LEU A 7 15.90 -41.44 -24.33
CA LEU A 7 16.38 -40.66 -23.19
C LEU A 7 17.05 -39.34 -23.63
N LYS A 8 17.78 -39.34 -24.76
CA LYS A 8 18.36 -38.12 -25.34
C LYS A 8 17.28 -37.14 -25.82
N ARG A 9 16.22 -37.62 -26.48
CA ARG A 9 15.11 -36.77 -26.94
C ARG A 9 14.28 -36.19 -25.79
N LEU A 10 14.13 -36.93 -24.68
CA LEU A 10 13.47 -36.41 -23.48
C LEU A 10 14.30 -35.31 -22.81
N LYS A 11 15.63 -35.47 -22.72
CA LYS A 11 16.52 -34.41 -22.21
C LYS A 11 16.49 -33.15 -23.08
N HIS A 12 16.47 -33.29 -24.41
CA HIS A 12 16.36 -32.15 -25.31
C HIS A 12 15.00 -31.47 -25.24
N PHE A 13 13.91 -32.22 -25.06
CA PHE A 13 12.57 -31.65 -24.89
C PHE A 13 12.43 -30.91 -23.54
N VAL A 14 12.95 -31.46 -22.45
CA VAL A 14 12.99 -30.78 -21.14
C VAL A 14 13.86 -29.53 -21.20
N SER A 15 15.01 -29.59 -21.88
CA SER A 15 15.87 -28.42 -22.09
C SER A 15 15.20 -27.37 -22.98
N LEU A 16 14.44 -27.78 -24.01
CA LEU A 16 13.70 -26.87 -24.87
C LEU A 16 12.54 -26.19 -24.12
N VAL A 17 11.81 -26.93 -23.27
CA VAL A 17 10.74 -26.38 -22.43
C VAL A 17 11.31 -25.45 -21.36
N MET A 18 12.47 -25.78 -20.78
CA MET A 18 13.20 -24.86 -19.88
C MET A 18 13.65 -23.61 -20.62
N VAL A 19 14.19 -23.72 -21.84
CA VAL A 19 14.64 -22.57 -22.63
C VAL A 19 13.46 -21.72 -23.10
N ILE A 20 12.33 -22.31 -23.49
CA ILE A 20 11.11 -21.56 -23.83
C ILE A 20 10.54 -20.88 -22.58
N GLY A 21 10.57 -21.55 -21.42
CA GLY A 21 10.24 -20.93 -20.13
C GLY A 21 11.18 -19.76 -19.79
N LEU A 22 12.49 -19.94 -20.01
CA LEU A 22 13.51 -18.92 -19.75
C LEU A 22 13.40 -17.73 -20.71
N VAL A 23 13.09 -17.97 -21.99
CA VAL A 23 12.89 -16.95 -23.02
C VAL A 23 11.59 -16.18 -22.79
N LEU A 24 10.51 -16.84 -22.35
CA LEU A 24 9.27 -16.17 -21.94
C LEU A 24 9.46 -15.34 -20.66
N THR A 25 10.40 -15.70 -19.78
CA THR A 25 10.79 -14.85 -18.64
C THR A 25 11.79 -13.75 -19.01
N ALA A 26 12.59 -13.93 -20.07
CA ALA A 26 13.60 -12.97 -20.50
C ALA A 26 13.06 -11.86 -21.42
N SER A 27 11.87 -12.05 -22.02
CA SER A 27 11.17 -11.00 -22.77
C SER A 27 10.40 -10.00 -21.90
N VAL A 28 10.51 -10.12 -20.57
CA VAL A 28 10.03 -9.08 -19.65
C VAL A 28 11.10 -8.02 -19.55
N ASN A 29 10.81 -6.82 -20.06
CA ASN A 29 11.67 -5.63 -19.99
C ASN A 29 12.40 -5.53 -18.64
N HIS A 30 13.68 -5.16 -18.67
CA HIS A 30 14.62 -5.02 -17.54
C HIS A 30 14.18 -4.08 -16.38
N ALA A 31 12.93 -3.60 -16.35
CA ALA A 31 12.33 -2.90 -15.23
C ALA A 31 11.69 -3.84 -14.17
N GLY A 32 11.64 -5.15 -14.42
CA GLY A 32 10.91 -6.12 -13.62
C GLY A 32 11.68 -6.83 -12.49
N ALA A 33 13.00 -6.70 -12.35
CA ALA A 33 13.83 -7.55 -11.48
C ALA A 33 13.56 -7.47 -9.96
N ASN A 34 12.64 -6.61 -9.50
CA ASN A 34 12.32 -6.41 -8.09
C ASN A 34 11.15 -7.27 -7.56
N TRP A 35 10.53 -8.11 -8.39
CA TRP A 35 9.35 -8.89 -7.96
C TRP A 35 9.70 -10.05 -7.00
N LEU A 36 10.82 -10.75 -7.24
CA LEU A 36 11.32 -11.81 -6.35
C LEU A 36 11.79 -11.25 -5.00
N THR A 37 12.46 -10.10 -5.01
CA THR A 37 12.89 -9.39 -3.78
C THR A 37 11.70 -8.88 -2.98
N LYS A 38 10.62 -8.44 -3.64
CA LYS A 38 9.36 -8.09 -2.98
C LYS A 38 8.66 -9.32 -2.40
N LEU A 39 8.60 -10.44 -3.13
CA LEU A 39 8.04 -11.70 -2.62
C LEU A 39 8.80 -12.24 -1.40
N LEU A 40 10.13 -12.17 -1.40
CA LEU A 40 10.96 -12.57 -0.25
C LEU A 40 10.80 -11.61 0.94
N LYS A 41 10.57 -10.32 0.69
CA LYS A 41 10.31 -9.33 1.73
C LYS A 41 8.92 -9.50 2.34
N GLU A 42 7.88 -9.66 1.53
CA GLU A 42 6.50 -9.90 1.99
C GLU A 42 6.35 -11.25 2.71
N ALA A 43 7.05 -12.30 2.26
CA ALA A 43 7.07 -13.59 2.96
C ALA A 43 7.85 -13.56 4.28
N GLY A 44 8.85 -12.67 4.38
CA GLY A 44 9.53 -12.36 5.63
C GLY A 44 8.64 -11.59 6.61
N ASP A 45 7.87 -10.63 6.11
CA ASP A 45 6.99 -9.79 6.94
C ASP A 45 5.72 -10.55 7.40
N ALA A 46 5.14 -11.41 6.54
CA ALA A 46 3.96 -12.23 6.90
C ALA A 46 4.26 -13.38 7.89
N GLY A 47 5.52 -13.78 8.05
CA GLY A 47 5.94 -14.83 8.98
C GLY A 47 6.17 -14.36 10.42
N VAL A 48 6.20 -13.05 10.66
CA VAL A 48 6.58 -12.47 11.97
C VAL A 48 5.36 -12.12 12.84
N ASP A 49 4.16 -11.99 12.26
CA ASP A 49 2.97 -11.48 12.97
C ASP A 49 2.06 -12.52 13.63
N ALA A 50 2.36 -13.82 13.51
CA ALA A 50 1.54 -14.88 14.09
C ALA A 50 2.25 -15.60 15.25
N GLY A 51 2.34 -14.93 16.40
CA GLY A 51 2.51 -15.61 17.69
C GLY A 51 3.72 -15.19 18.52
N ARG A 52 3.56 -14.12 19.31
CA ARG A 52 4.16 -13.90 20.65
C ARG A 52 3.85 -12.47 21.12
N ILE A 53 2.59 -12.26 21.53
CA ILE A 53 2.04 -10.95 21.88
C ILE A 53 2.03 -10.81 23.41
N GLY A 54 2.66 -9.76 23.93
CA GLY A 54 2.64 -9.43 25.35
C GLY A 54 3.87 -8.64 25.78
N SER A 55 4.99 -9.32 26.03
CA SER A 55 6.15 -8.71 26.71
C SER A 55 7.33 -8.30 25.82
N LYS A 56 7.38 -8.75 24.55
CA LYS A 56 8.44 -8.36 23.60
C LYS A 56 8.13 -7.08 22.81
N LEU A 57 6.87 -6.68 22.72
CA LEU A 57 6.43 -5.50 21.94
C LEU A 57 6.94 -4.17 22.53
N ALA A 58 7.10 -4.09 23.86
CA ALA A 58 7.62 -2.91 24.55
C ALA A 58 9.14 -2.71 24.34
N VAL A 59 9.89 -3.79 24.14
CA VAL A 59 11.35 -3.71 23.86
C VAL A 59 11.57 -3.32 22.40
N THR A 60 10.77 -3.86 21.47
CA THR A 60 10.91 -3.53 20.04
C THR A 60 10.55 -2.07 19.70
N SER A 61 9.63 -1.45 20.44
CA SER A 61 9.18 -0.08 20.12
C SER A 61 10.19 1.01 20.52
N LEU A 62 10.95 0.79 21.60
CA LEU A 62 12.08 1.65 21.97
C LEU A 62 13.30 1.42 21.07
N ASP A 63 13.55 0.18 20.66
CA ASP A 63 14.62 -0.17 19.73
C ASP A 63 14.46 0.56 18.39
N ASP A 64 13.24 0.68 17.88
CA ASP A 64 12.96 1.44 16.66
C ASP A 64 13.34 2.92 16.80
N ALA A 65 12.95 3.56 17.91
CA ALA A 65 13.30 4.95 18.18
C ALA A 65 14.81 5.13 18.39
N ALA A 66 15.45 4.22 19.12
CA ALA A 66 16.90 4.21 19.34
C ALA A 66 17.66 4.03 18.01
N SER A 67 17.15 3.19 17.11
CA SER A 67 17.73 2.98 15.78
C SER A 67 17.73 4.26 14.95
N VAL A 68 16.69 5.08 15.03
CA VAL A 68 16.61 6.38 14.36
C VAL A 68 17.60 7.35 14.98
N VAL A 69 17.61 7.45 16.32
CA VAL A 69 18.50 8.37 17.05
C VAL A 69 19.98 8.06 16.78
N SER A 70 20.35 6.78 16.69
CA SER A 70 21.72 6.35 16.37
C SER A 70 22.23 6.89 15.02
N LYS A 71 21.32 7.08 14.06
CA LYS A 71 21.60 7.50 12.67
C LYS A 71 21.55 9.02 12.46
N LEU A 72 21.05 9.79 13.43
CA LEU A 72 20.95 11.24 13.29
C LEU A 72 22.33 11.91 13.23
N PRO A 73 22.47 13.00 12.45
CA PRO A 73 23.70 13.80 12.47
C PRO A 73 23.90 14.40 13.86
N HIS A 74 25.17 14.52 14.28
CA HIS A 74 25.48 15.18 15.54
C HIS A 74 25.29 16.69 15.36
N ALA A 75 24.33 17.27 16.09
CA ALA A 75 24.04 18.69 16.04
C ALA A 75 24.59 19.38 17.30
N PRO A 76 25.58 20.30 17.17
CA PRO A 76 26.20 20.94 18.32
C PRO A 76 25.17 21.74 19.12
N GLY A 77 25.19 21.60 20.44
CA GLY A 77 24.26 22.29 21.34
C GLY A 77 22.86 21.67 21.44
N SER A 78 22.65 20.45 20.93
CA SER A 78 21.37 19.74 21.05
C SER A 78 21.57 18.26 21.40
N VAL A 79 20.61 17.68 22.11
CA VAL A 79 20.60 16.26 22.49
C VAL A 79 19.38 15.59 21.87
N ALA A 80 19.59 14.50 21.14
CA ALA A 80 18.54 13.62 20.65
C ALA A 80 18.49 12.35 21.50
N LEU A 81 17.33 12.06 22.10
CA LEU A 81 17.11 10.88 22.93
C LEU A 81 15.91 10.08 22.41
N ALA A 82 16.07 8.77 22.31
CA ALA A 82 14.93 7.88 22.13
C ALA A 82 14.21 7.74 23.46
N THR A 83 12.89 7.80 23.45
CA THR A 83 12.07 7.98 24.64
C THR A 83 10.88 7.04 24.60
N HIS A 84 10.65 6.31 25.68
CA HIS A 84 9.51 5.41 25.82
C HIS A 84 8.98 5.50 27.25
N ALA A 85 7.68 5.76 27.37
CA ALA A 85 6.98 5.63 28.64
C ALA A 85 6.58 4.16 28.86
N THR A 86 6.92 3.62 30.02
CA THR A 86 6.63 2.24 30.40
C THR A 86 5.22 2.11 30.98
N PRO A 87 4.60 0.92 30.96
CA PRO A 87 3.27 0.71 31.52
C PRO A 87 3.16 1.10 33.01
N GLU A 88 4.27 1.09 33.74
CA GLU A 88 4.36 1.50 35.15
C GLU A 88 4.40 3.02 35.35
N GLY A 89 4.42 3.82 34.28
CA GLY A 89 4.48 5.28 34.34
C GLY A 89 5.89 5.86 34.42
N HIS A 90 6.93 5.05 34.19
CA HIS A 90 8.31 5.52 34.15
C HIS A 90 8.72 5.89 32.72
N TRP A 91 9.66 6.83 32.60
CA TRP A 91 10.26 7.20 31.33
C TRP A 91 11.62 6.55 31.13
N LYS A 92 11.79 5.83 30.03
CA LYS A 92 13.08 5.31 29.58
C LYS A 92 13.63 6.18 28.46
N PHE A 93 14.88 6.58 28.61
CA PHE A 93 15.65 7.36 27.66
C PHE A 93 16.84 6.56 27.16
N VAL A 94 17.10 6.60 25.86
CA VAL A 94 18.26 5.97 25.25
C VAL A 94 19.00 6.99 24.40
N ASN A 95 20.29 7.16 24.65
CA ASN A 95 21.12 8.06 23.86
C ASN A 95 21.64 7.39 22.58
N ARG A 96 22.40 8.14 21.80
CA ARG A 96 22.99 7.65 20.55
C ARG A 96 23.93 6.44 20.74
N LYS A 97 24.56 6.32 21.91
CA LYS A 97 25.50 5.22 22.25
C LYS A 97 24.76 3.96 22.76
N GLY A 98 23.45 4.02 22.96
CA GLY A 98 22.67 2.94 23.54
C GLY A 98 22.68 2.93 25.08
N GLU A 99 23.19 3.99 25.72
CA GLU A 99 23.12 4.13 27.18
C GLU A 99 21.69 4.45 27.59
N ILE A 100 21.20 3.78 28.63
CA ILE A 100 19.81 3.83 29.07
C ILE A 100 19.72 4.56 30.41
N PHE A 101 18.78 5.49 30.53
CA PHE A 101 18.42 6.15 31.79
C PHE A 101 16.91 6.01 32.02
N THR A 102 16.51 5.71 33.25
CA THR A 102 15.09 5.63 33.62
C THR A 102 14.76 6.74 34.63
N ALA A 103 13.70 7.48 34.38
CA ALA A 103 13.19 8.53 35.25
C ALA A 103 11.73 8.24 35.62
N GLY A 104 11.43 8.16 36.91
CA GLY A 104 10.07 7.96 37.43
C GLY A 104 9.34 9.24 37.84
N ASN A 105 10.03 10.38 37.91
CA ASN A 105 9.44 11.66 38.33
C ASN A 105 10.12 12.86 37.64
N ALA A 106 9.55 14.05 37.82
CA ALA A 106 10.04 15.29 37.22
C ALA A 106 11.47 15.65 37.69
N ASP A 107 11.83 15.35 38.95
CA ASP A 107 13.17 15.63 39.47
C ASP A 107 14.23 14.75 38.80
N GLU A 108 13.94 13.46 38.59
CA GLU A 108 14.79 12.54 37.85
C GLU A 108 14.88 12.91 36.36
N MET A 109 13.83 13.49 35.79
CA MET A 109 13.83 14.00 34.41
C MET A 109 14.91 15.07 34.20
N THR A 110 15.17 15.91 35.20
CA THR A 110 16.23 16.93 35.12
C THR A 110 17.64 16.32 35.04
N ARG A 111 17.81 15.07 35.49
CA ARG A 111 19.08 14.34 35.50
C ARG A 111 19.36 13.58 34.21
N VAL A 112 18.36 13.43 33.34
CA VAL A 112 18.47 12.69 32.07
C VAL A 112 19.59 13.24 31.19
N VAL A 113 19.61 14.57 30.98
CA VAL A 113 20.61 15.21 30.11
C VAL A 113 22.03 15.12 30.71
N PRO A 114 22.27 15.50 31.98
CA PRO A 114 23.58 15.30 32.61
C PRO A 114 24.08 13.85 32.61
N ALA A 115 23.18 12.86 32.73
CA ALA A 115 23.55 11.45 32.75
C ALA A 115 23.85 10.89 31.35
N LEU A 116 23.07 11.26 30.34
CA LEU A 116 23.16 10.69 28.99
C LEU A 116 23.98 11.52 27.99
N ALA A 117 24.25 12.79 28.31
CA ALA A 117 25.03 13.73 27.51
C ALA A 117 25.83 14.69 28.43
N PRO A 118 26.78 14.18 29.23
CA PRO A 118 27.54 14.97 30.20
C PRO A 118 28.32 16.12 29.56
N GLU A 119 28.71 16.00 28.29
CA GLU A 119 29.39 17.04 27.52
C GLU A 119 28.56 18.32 27.31
N LEU A 120 27.24 18.22 27.49
CA LEU A 120 26.30 19.34 27.38
C LEU A 120 25.75 19.78 28.75
N ALA A 121 26.21 19.15 29.84
CA ALA A 121 25.81 19.50 31.20
C ALA A 121 26.23 20.95 31.53
N GLY A 122 25.26 21.78 31.92
CA GLY A 122 25.48 23.20 32.24
C GLY A 122 25.19 24.19 31.11
N SER A 123 25.06 23.71 29.88
CA SER A 123 24.38 24.45 28.81
C SER A 123 22.86 24.22 28.92
N SER A 124 22.02 25.06 28.31
CA SER A 124 20.60 24.73 28.09
C SER A 124 20.44 24.12 26.68
N PRO A 125 20.87 22.87 26.45
CA PRO A 125 20.86 22.29 25.11
C PRO A 125 19.43 22.15 24.60
N GLY A 126 19.26 22.28 23.29
CA GLY A 126 17.99 21.92 22.65
C GLY A 126 17.72 20.42 22.82
N LEU A 127 16.68 20.05 23.56
CA LEU A 127 16.30 18.65 23.77
C LEU A 127 15.32 18.21 22.69
N ALA A 128 15.64 17.14 21.97
CA ALA A 128 14.78 16.46 21.01
C ALA A 128 14.49 15.04 21.48
N LEU A 129 13.21 14.74 21.75
CA LEU A 129 12.74 13.44 22.22
C LEU A 129 12.06 12.69 21.08
N TYR A 130 12.53 11.47 20.81
CA TYR A 130 12.01 10.58 19.79
C TYR A 130 11.20 9.48 20.47
N LEU A 131 9.89 9.67 20.48
CA LEU A 131 8.90 8.85 21.14
C LEU A 131 8.65 7.55 20.36
N SER A 132 8.53 6.45 21.10
CA SER A 132 7.97 5.21 20.58
C SER A 132 6.49 5.37 20.21
N GLU A 133 6.00 4.55 19.28
CA GLU A 133 4.57 4.52 18.92
C GLU A 133 3.67 4.25 20.12
N GLU A 134 4.06 3.32 20.99
CA GLU A 134 3.28 2.91 22.15
C GLU A 134 3.03 4.07 23.12
N THR A 135 4.04 4.92 23.30
CA THR A 135 3.91 6.14 24.12
C THR A 135 2.87 7.09 23.53
N LEU A 136 2.89 7.31 22.21
CA LEU A 136 1.96 8.23 21.55
C LEU A 136 0.51 7.72 21.56
N PHE A 137 0.28 6.41 21.47
CA PHE A 137 -1.08 5.89 21.34
C PHE A 137 -1.70 5.42 22.66
N THR A 138 -0.90 4.82 23.54
CA THR A 138 -1.37 4.20 24.80
C THR A 138 -1.17 5.11 26.01
N GLN A 139 -0.07 5.87 26.06
CA GLN A 139 0.35 6.59 27.26
C GLN A 139 0.39 8.12 27.07
N ARG A 140 -0.56 8.64 26.30
CA ARG A 140 -0.64 10.07 25.92
C ARG A 140 -0.64 11.03 27.10
N GLN A 141 -1.27 10.65 28.20
CA GLN A 141 -1.40 11.51 29.37
C GLN A 141 -0.04 11.87 29.97
N LEU A 142 0.93 10.96 29.89
CA LEU A 142 2.28 11.17 30.40
C LEU A 142 3.07 12.19 29.57
N LEU A 143 2.66 12.50 28.32
CA LEU A 143 3.35 13.50 27.49
C LEU A 143 3.40 14.89 28.14
N ARG A 144 2.50 15.15 29.09
CA ARG A 144 2.47 16.37 29.92
C ARG A 144 3.66 16.48 30.87
N ASP A 145 4.23 15.34 31.26
CA ASP A 145 5.38 15.27 32.18
C ASP A 145 6.72 15.58 31.47
N LEU A 146 6.72 15.58 30.14
CA LEU A 146 7.91 15.87 29.35
C LEU A 146 8.23 17.37 29.34
N PRO A 147 9.51 17.77 29.44
CA PRO A 147 9.92 19.18 29.55
C PRO A 147 9.32 20.06 28.45
N GLU A 148 8.67 21.18 28.78
CA GLU A 148 7.89 21.98 27.82
C GLU A 148 8.68 22.43 26.58
N LYS A 149 9.97 22.77 26.78
CA LYS A 149 10.88 23.23 25.72
C LYS A 149 11.42 22.10 24.83
N ALA A 150 11.16 20.83 25.18
CA ALA A 150 11.63 19.69 24.41
C ALA A 150 10.82 19.52 23.12
N LYS A 151 11.53 19.38 22.00
CA LYS A 151 10.94 19.05 20.70
C LYS A 151 10.57 17.58 20.66
N LEU A 152 9.29 17.29 20.49
CA LEU A 152 8.77 15.92 20.45
C LEU A 152 8.72 15.43 19.00
N HIS A 153 9.12 14.19 18.79
CA HIS A 153 8.96 13.48 17.52
C HIS A 153 8.42 12.09 17.81
N VAL A 154 7.57 11.54 16.95
CA VAL A 154 7.18 10.12 16.98
C VAL A 154 7.93 9.37 15.90
N VAL A 155 8.44 8.19 16.22
CA VAL A 155 9.06 7.30 15.25
C VAL A 155 8.05 6.26 14.77
N VAL A 156 7.77 6.28 13.46
CA VAL A 156 6.86 5.32 12.79
C VAL A 156 7.55 4.78 11.55
N ASP A 157 7.62 3.45 11.45
CA ASP A 157 8.23 2.71 10.33
C ASP A 157 9.64 3.25 9.97
N GLY A 158 10.45 3.57 10.98
CA GLY A 158 11.82 4.07 10.84
C GLY A 158 11.97 5.54 10.43
N LYS A 159 10.87 6.31 10.43
CA LYS A 159 10.87 7.76 10.16
C LYS A 159 10.39 8.52 11.38
N ALA A 160 10.98 9.70 11.61
CA ALA A 160 10.58 10.58 12.69
C ALA A 160 9.67 11.71 12.19
N TYR A 161 8.58 11.97 12.89
CA TYR A 161 7.62 13.03 12.60
C TYR A 161 7.44 13.93 13.82
N PRO A 162 7.53 15.27 13.69
CA PRO A 162 7.31 16.17 14.82
C PRO A 162 5.93 16.00 15.44
N VAL A 163 5.84 15.99 16.76
CA VAL A 163 4.59 15.95 17.52
C VAL A 163 4.32 17.33 18.10
N LEU A 164 3.15 17.88 17.81
CA LEU A 164 2.70 19.14 18.37
C LEU A 164 2.17 18.90 19.79
N ARG A 165 2.50 19.79 20.72
CA ARG A 165 2.01 19.72 22.11
C ARG A 165 0.55 20.14 22.27
N ARG A 166 -0.07 20.66 21.19
CA ARG A 166 -1.51 20.91 21.15
C ARG A 166 -2.25 19.58 21.09
N VAL A 167 -3.26 19.46 21.93
CA VAL A 167 -4.18 18.33 21.95
C VAL A 167 -5.24 18.55 20.87
N GLY A 168 -5.42 17.56 19.99
CA GLY A 168 -6.44 17.55 18.96
C GLY A 168 -7.83 17.19 19.51
N PRO A 169 -8.81 16.97 18.63
CA PRO A 169 -10.12 16.47 19.02
C PRO A 169 -10.02 15.19 19.86
N LYS A 170 -10.84 15.07 20.92
CA LYS A 170 -10.91 13.84 21.75
C LYS A 170 -9.58 13.39 22.37
N ASP A 171 -8.73 14.33 22.79
CA ASP A 171 -7.43 14.05 23.40
C ASP A 171 -6.45 13.29 22.48
N SER A 172 -6.55 13.52 21.18
CA SER A 172 -5.62 12.97 20.19
C SER A 172 -4.33 13.80 20.12
N ALA A 173 -3.21 13.12 19.83
CA ALA A 173 -1.97 13.82 19.56
C ALA A 173 -1.95 14.29 18.10
N LEU A 174 -1.33 15.44 17.84
CA LEU A 174 -1.23 16.03 16.51
C LEU A 174 0.19 15.86 15.98
N VAL A 175 0.35 15.20 14.83
CA VAL A 175 1.66 14.88 14.25
C VAL A 175 1.86 15.64 12.95
N GLU A 176 2.95 16.39 12.84
CA GLU A 176 3.28 17.13 11.63
C GLU A 176 3.90 16.20 10.58
N VAL A 177 3.22 16.01 9.45
CA VAL A 177 3.70 15.19 8.33
C VAL A 177 4.45 16.06 7.32
N ARG A 178 4.00 17.31 7.16
CA ARG A 178 4.59 18.38 6.35
C ARG A 178 4.35 19.73 7.02
N PRO A 179 5.09 20.79 6.66
CA PRO A 179 4.94 22.11 7.28
C PRO A 179 3.49 22.61 7.34
N ASN A 180 2.69 22.34 6.31
CA ASN A 180 1.28 22.76 6.25
C ASN A 180 0.29 21.59 6.40
N VAL A 181 0.73 20.43 6.91
CA VAL A 181 -0.11 19.22 7.06
C VAL A 181 0.15 18.55 8.40
N VAL A 182 -0.87 18.54 9.24
CA VAL A 182 -0.92 17.86 10.53
C VAL A 182 -1.86 16.67 10.43
N LEU A 183 -1.51 15.55 11.06
CA LEU A 183 -2.31 14.34 11.11
C LEU A 183 -2.70 14.04 12.55
N GLU A 184 -3.97 13.76 12.76
CA GLU A 184 -4.51 13.28 14.02
C GLU A 184 -4.06 11.85 14.31
N ALA A 185 -3.45 11.64 15.48
CA ALA A 185 -2.97 10.36 15.97
C ALA A 185 -3.90 9.81 17.06
N GLN A 186 -5.13 9.49 16.70
CA GLN A 186 -6.12 8.92 17.63
C GLN A 186 -5.95 7.40 17.79
N ASP A 187 -5.82 6.68 16.68
CA ASP A 187 -5.69 5.22 16.60
C ASP A 187 -4.42 4.85 15.84
N ARG A 188 -3.68 3.86 16.37
CA ARG A 188 -2.40 3.44 15.80
C ARG A 188 -2.53 2.91 14.37
N THR A 189 -3.58 2.12 14.11
CA THR A 189 -3.79 1.47 12.82
C THR A 189 -4.17 2.51 11.77
N LEU A 190 -5.12 3.39 12.09
CA LEU A 190 -5.55 4.47 11.21
C LEU A 190 -4.45 5.50 10.97
N PHE A 191 -3.62 5.78 11.97
CA PHE A 191 -2.47 6.67 11.81
C PHE A 191 -1.46 6.09 10.81
N LYS A 192 -1.07 4.82 10.96
CA LYS A 192 -0.17 4.15 10.01
C LYS A 192 -0.76 4.08 8.60
N GLU A 193 -2.05 3.80 8.52
CA GLU A 193 -2.80 3.79 7.27
C GLU A 193 -2.75 5.17 6.60
N ALA A 194 -3.03 6.25 7.34
CA ALA A 194 -2.95 7.61 6.82
C ALA A 194 -1.54 8.00 6.38
N ILE A 195 -0.50 7.70 7.16
CA ILE A 195 0.90 7.93 6.77
C ILE A 195 1.24 7.17 5.49
N TRP A 196 0.79 5.92 5.36
CA TRP A 196 0.98 5.12 4.15
C TRP A 196 0.30 5.79 2.94
N GLN A 197 -0.97 6.22 3.06
CA GLN A 197 -1.69 6.92 2.00
C GLN A 197 -1.00 8.24 1.60
N LEU A 198 -0.61 9.05 2.58
CA LEU A 198 0.10 10.32 2.39
C LEU A 198 1.46 10.14 1.70
N SER A 199 2.11 8.99 1.89
CA SER A 199 3.38 8.67 1.24
C SER A 199 3.24 8.18 -0.20
N ARG A 200 2.03 7.91 -0.69
CA ARG A 200 1.80 7.39 -2.04
C ARG A 200 2.20 8.40 -3.11
N ASN A 201 2.81 7.90 -4.17
CA ASN A 201 3.23 8.72 -5.29
C ASN A 201 2.04 9.07 -6.21
N LEU A 202 1.82 10.34 -6.47
CA LEU A 202 0.70 10.84 -7.30
C LEU A 202 0.83 10.46 -8.77
N SER A 203 2.06 10.35 -9.28
CA SER A 203 2.29 9.91 -10.68
C SER A 203 1.82 8.48 -10.92
N LYS A 204 1.82 7.64 -9.89
CA LYS A 204 1.30 6.25 -9.93
C LYS A 204 -0.18 6.17 -9.62
N ALA A 205 -0.79 7.24 -9.14
CA ALA A 205 -2.19 7.25 -8.72
C ALA A 205 -3.17 7.53 -9.88
N ASP A 206 -2.66 7.72 -11.11
CA ASP A 206 -3.43 8.00 -12.33
C ASP A 206 -4.55 9.03 -12.10
N VAL A 207 -4.15 10.21 -11.61
CA VAL A 207 -5.09 11.26 -11.21
C VAL A 207 -5.80 11.87 -12.43
N ARG A 208 -7.13 11.87 -12.40
CA ARG A 208 -8.02 12.57 -13.34
C ARG A 208 -8.84 13.63 -12.62
N ILE A 209 -8.93 14.79 -13.22
CA ILE A 209 -9.80 15.87 -12.74
C ILE A 209 -11.03 15.88 -13.65
N LEU A 210 -12.21 15.74 -13.07
CA LEU A 210 -13.46 15.77 -13.82
C LEU A 210 -14.11 17.15 -13.68
N SER A 211 -14.55 17.71 -14.80
CA SER A 211 -15.47 18.85 -14.84
C SER A 211 -16.80 18.36 -15.40
N MET A 212 -17.88 18.68 -14.70
CA MET A 212 -19.23 18.25 -15.04
C MET A 212 -19.87 19.34 -15.90
N THR A 213 -20.10 19.05 -17.18
CA THR A 213 -20.65 19.99 -18.17
C THR A 213 -21.74 19.31 -19.00
N GLU A 214 -22.86 19.99 -19.28
CA GLU A 214 -23.98 19.39 -20.03
C GLU A 214 -23.61 18.96 -21.46
N ALA A 215 -22.63 19.64 -22.08
CA ALA A 215 -22.08 19.26 -23.38
C ALA A 215 -20.97 18.20 -23.31
N GLY A 216 -20.72 17.63 -22.13
CA GLY A 216 -19.71 16.61 -21.91
C GLY A 216 -20.08 15.27 -22.56
N PRO A 217 -19.09 14.41 -22.85
CA PRO A 217 -19.37 13.03 -23.26
C PRO A 217 -20.15 12.30 -22.15
N ARG A 218 -20.95 11.30 -22.54
CA ARG A 218 -21.68 10.43 -21.60
C ARG A 218 -20.82 9.32 -21.00
N THR A 219 -19.66 9.06 -21.60
CA THR A 219 -18.74 8.00 -21.20
C THR A 219 -17.32 8.54 -21.12
N LEU A 220 -16.54 8.00 -20.19
CA LEU A 220 -15.13 8.31 -20.04
C LEU A 220 -14.29 7.20 -20.69
N GLY A 221 -13.16 7.59 -21.28
CA GLY A 221 -12.21 6.63 -21.83
C GLY A 221 -11.36 5.99 -20.74
N ALA A 222 -11.06 4.70 -20.85
CA ALA A 222 -10.20 4.00 -19.90
C ALA A 222 -8.76 4.57 -19.85
N SER A 223 -8.29 5.14 -20.96
CA SER A 223 -6.99 5.81 -21.08
C SER A 223 -7.05 7.29 -20.70
N ARG A 224 -6.05 7.76 -19.96
CA ARG A 224 -5.89 9.17 -19.58
C ARG A 224 -5.60 10.05 -20.80
N LYS A 225 -6.21 11.22 -20.87
CA LYS A 225 -5.87 12.25 -21.86
C LYS A 225 -4.81 13.20 -21.30
N PHE A 226 -3.73 13.38 -22.04
CA PHE A 226 -2.71 14.41 -21.77
C PHE A 226 -2.89 15.55 -22.76
N ASP A 227 -2.56 16.76 -22.33
CA ASP A 227 -2.43 17.90 -23.25
C ASP A 227 -1.37 17.58 -24.33
N LYS A 228 -1.58 18.06 -25.56
CA LYS A 228 -0.68 17.85 -26.71
C LYS A 228 0.72 18.45 -26.49
N ALA A 229 0.85 19.39 -25.54
CA ALA A 229 2.13 19.93 -25.04
C ALA A 229 2.80 19.09 -23.93
N GLY A 230 2.17 17.99 -23.51
CA GLY A 230 2.85 16.80 -22.96
C GLY A 230 3.10 16.72 -21.45
N ARG A 231 2.62 17.63 -20.59
CA ARG A 231 2.97 17.57 -19.14
C ARG A 231 1.92 17.95 -18.09
N SER A 232 0.72 18.38 -18.45
CA SER A 232 -0.33 18.70 -17.46
C SER A 232 -1.53 17.76 -17.53
N VAL A 233 -2.11 17.50 -16.35
CA VAL A 233 -3.39 16.78 -16.21
C VAL A 233 -4.47 17.61 -16.89
N LEU A 234 -5.11 17.05 -17.92
CA LEU A 234 -6.24 17.70 -18.57
C LEU A 234 -7.47 17.57 -17.68
N VAL A 235 -8.25 18.64 -17.54
CA VAL A 235 -9.59 18.56 -16.96
C VAL A 235 -10.49 17.88 -17.99
N GLU A 236 -11.04 16.72 -17.65
CA GLU A 236 -11.90 15.94 -18.55
C GLU A 236 -13.37 16.32 -18.31
N PRO A 237 -14.09 16.82 -19.35
CA PRO A 237 -15.51 17.09 -19.24
C PRO A 237 -16.32 15.78 -19.20
N ILE A 238 -17.42 15.76 -18.45
CA ILE A 238 -18.38 14.64 -18.37
C ILE A 238 -19.80 15.19 -18.16
N ASP A 239 -20.81 14.55 -18.75
CA ASP A 239 -22.21 14.90 -18.47
C ASP A 239 -22.54 14.61 -16.98
N PRO A 240 -23.02 15.61 -16.20
CA PRO A 240 -23.38 15.42 -14.79
C PRO A 240 -24.32 14.23 -14.55
N ASN A 241 -25.24 13.94 -15.47
CA ASN A 241 -26.22 12.85 -15.33
C ASN A 241 -25.58 11.46 -15.52
N HIS A 242 -24.43 11.39 -16.18
CA HIS A 242 -23.73 10.16 -16.51
C HIS A 242 -22.44 9.97 -15.71
N VAL A 243 -22.09 10.91 -14.82
CA VAL A 243 -20.83 10.82 -14.07
C VAL A 243 -20.74 9.53 -13.26
N ILE A 244 -21.81 9.13 -12.57
CA ILE A 244 -21.86 7.94 -11.72
C ILE A 244 -21.67 6.67 -12.55
N THR A 245 -22.35 6.55 -13.69
CA THR A 245 -22.25 5.37 -14.55
C THR A 245 -20.93 5.30 -15.30
N SER A 246 -20.33 6.45 -15.63
CA SER A 246 -19.04 6.53 -16.34
C SER A 246 -17.82 6.19 -15.48
N LEU A 247 -17.99 6.06 -14.17
CA LEU A 247 -16.90 5.71 -13.26
C LEU A 247 -16.36 4.29 -13.52
N ASP A 248 -17.16 3.38 -14.09
CA ASP A 248 -16.72 2.00 -14.39
C ASP A 248 -15.42 1.93 -15.23
N ALA A 249 -15.27 2.84 -16.18
CA ALA A 249 -14.14 2.96 -17.08
C ALA A 249 -12.87 3.45 -16.38
N LEU A 250 -12.98 3.97 -15.15
CA LEU A 250 -11.89 4.55 -14.37
C LEU A 250 -11.37 3.63 -13.26
N ARG A 251 -11.68 2.33 -13.32
CA ARG A 251 -11.26 1.35 -12.31
C ARG A 251 -9.76 1.47 -11.96
N GLY A 252 -9.47 1.58 -10.66
CA GLY A 252 -8.12 1.69 -10.12
C GLY A 252 -7.46 3.08 -10.24
N GLN A 253 -8.18 4.07 -10.77
CA GLN A 253 -7.66 5.44 -10.93
C GLN A 253 -8.09 6.33 -9.76
N THR A 254 -7.49 7.53 -9.68
CA THR A 254 -7.88 8.56 -8.71
C THR A 254 -8.69 9.63 -9.41
N VAL A 255 -9.89 9.89 -8.94
CA VAL A 255 -10.82 10.86 -9.51
C VAL A 255 -10.95 12.04 -8.57
N VAL A 256 -10.65 13.24 -9.07
CA VAL A 256 -10.80 14.50 -8.36
C VAL A 256 -12.04 15.20 -8.89
N VAL A 257 -12.98 15.50 -8.00
CA VAL A 257 -14.16 16.32 -8.28
C VAL A 257 -14.15 17.55 -7.38
N THR A 258 -14.72 18.64 -7.88
CA THR A 258 -14.79 19.92 -7.16
C THR A 258 -16.22 20.44 -7.19
N GLY A 259 -16.66 21.06 -6.10
CA GLY A 259 -17.93 21.76 -6.05
C GLY A 259 -18.30 22.18 -4.64
N ARG A 260 -19.44 22.87 -4.53
CA ARG A 260 -19.99 23.25 -3.23
C ARG A 260 -20.70 22.05 -2.61
N VAL A 261 -20.29 21.64 -1.43
CA VAL A 261 -20.91 20.53 -0.72
C VAL A 261 -22.00 21.07 0.20
N GLU A 262 -23.24 20.59 0.03
CA GLU A 262 -24.39 20.96 0.84
C GLU A 262 -25.01 19.67 1.39
N GLY A 263 -24.63 19.31 2.63
CA GLY A 263 -24.99 18.02 3.22
C GLY A 263 -24.47 16.85 2.38
N ASN A 264 -25.37 16.00 1.90
CA ASN A 264 -25.04 14.85 1.03
C ASN A 264 -25.09 15.17 -0.48
N MET A 265 -25.11 16.46 -0.86
CA MET A 265 -25.19 16.87 -2.26
C MET A 265 -23.94 17.65 -2.68
N LEU A 266 -23.41 17.32 -3.85
CA LEU A 266 -22.39 18.10 -4.54
C LEU A 266 -23.08 19.01 -5.55
N ASN A 267 -23.11 20.31 -5.25
CA ASN A 267 -23.63 21.34 -6.11
C ASN A 267 -22.53 21.82 -7.06
N VAL A 268 -22.75 21.61 -8.36
CA VAL A 268 -21.81 21.93 -9.42
C VAL A 268 -22.45 22.86 -10.43
N LYS A 269 -21.72 23.90 -10.82
CA LYS A 269 -22.14 24.86 -11.83
C LYS A 269 -21.21 24.79 -13.04
N PRO A 270 -21.68 24.26 -14.18
CA PRO A 270 -20.89 24.22 -15.42
C PRO A 270 -20.67 25.62 -16.02
N ILE A 271 -19.75 25.72 -16.98
CA ILE A 271 -19.46 26.95 -17.76
C ILE A 271 -20.73 27.53 -18.39
N SER A 272 -21.55 26.65 -18.95
CA SER A 272 -22.82 26.96 -19.58
C SER A 272 -23.82 25.91 -19.10
N GLY A 273 -24.88 26.35 -18.43
CA GLY A 273 -25.93 25.46 -17.94
C GLY A 273 -26.40 25.80 -16.53
N ILE A 274 -27.38 25.03 -16.09
CA ILE A 274 -28.01 25.18 -14.77
C ILE A 274 -27.14 24.46 -13.73
N SER A 275 -27.09 24.99 -12.51
CA SER A 275 -26.47 24.28 -11.38
C SER A 275 -27.13 22.91 -11.21
N ARG A 276 -26.32 21.87 -10.96
CA ARG A 276 -26.79 20.50 -10.75
C ARG A 276 -26.36 20.04 -9.38
N ASN A 277 -27.24 19.28 -8.73
CA ASN A 277 -26.97 18.65 -7.45
C ASN A 277 -26.77 17.15 -7.69
N ILE A 278 -25.60 16.63 -7.32
CA ILE A 278 -25.25 15.23 -7.47
C ILE A 278 -25.19 14.60 -6.08
N PRO A 279 -25.91 13.50 -5.81
CA PRO A 279 -25.82 12.82 -4.52
C PRO A 279 -24.41 12.28 -4.28
N LEU A 280 -23.75 12.78 -3.24
CA LEU A 280 -22.37 12.40 -2.90
C LEU A 280 -22.30 10.93 -2.52
N GLU A 281 -23.28 10.41 -1.78
CA GLU A 281 -23.35 8.98 -1.43
C GLU A 281 -23.36 8.06 -2.66
N ASN A 282 -24.08 8.42 -3.72
CA ASN A 282 -24.10 7.63 -4.94
C ASN A 282 -22.74 7.67 -5.64
N LEU A 283 -22.09 8.85 -5.66
CA LEU A 283 -20.75 9.01 -6.20
C LEU A 283 -19.72 8.20 -5.40
N LYS A 284 -19.79 8.25 -4.07
CA LYS A 284 -18.94 7.48 -3.13
C LYS A 284 -19.15 5.99 -3.31
N SER A 285 -20.39 5.53 -3.43
CA SER A 285 -20.74 4.12 -3.63
C SER A 285 -20.29 3.60 -4.99
N ALA A 286 -20.46 4.38 -6.06
CA ALA A 286 -19.98 4.01 -7.39
C ALA A 286 -18.44 3.99 -7.47
N ALA A 287 -17.77 4.93 -6.81
CA ALA A 287 -16.32 4.90 -6.67
C ALA A 287 -15.85 3.68 -5.87
N ALA A 288 -16.55 3.36 -4.77
CA ALA A 288 -16.31 2.18 -3.94
C ALA A 288 -16.38 0.88 -4.76
N ALA A 289 -17.48 0.70 -5.51
CA ALA A 289 -17.76 -0.48 -6.32
C ALA A 289 -16.74 -0.71 -7.45
N ASN A 290 -16.09 0.35 -7.92
CA ASN A 290 -15.12 0.30 -9.02
C ASN A 290 -13.66 0.46 -8.56
N ASP A 291 -13.36 0.29 -7.27
CA ASP A 291 -12.01 0.42 -6.71
C ASP A 291 -11.33 1.78 -7.03
N ILE A 292 -12.12 2.85 -7.22
CA ILE A 292 -11.66 4.21 -7.55
C ILE A 292 -11.36 4.99 -6.28
N ASN A 293 -10.23 5.69 -6.23
CA ASN A 293 -9.94 6.65 -5.16
C ASN A 293 -10.64 7.98 -5.49
N LEU A 294 -11.66 8.35 -4.74
CA LEU A 294 -12.42 9.57 -4.98
C LEU A 294 -11.91 10.68 -4.06
N VAL A 295 -11.49 11.80 -4.63
CA VAL A 295 -11.10 13.01 -3.90
C VAL A 295 -12.10 14.11 -4.22
N VAL A 296 -12.79 14.59 -3.20
CA VAL A 296 -13.74 15.68 -3.27
C VAL A 296 -13.08 16.92 -2.70
N LEU A 297 -12.89 17.93 -3.54
CA LEU A 297 -12.43 19.25 -3.15
C LEU A 297 -13.67 20.11 -2.90
N ALA A 298 -14.01 20.33 -1.64
CA ALA A 298 -15.12 21.19 -1.28
C ALA A 298 -14.72 22.64 -1.36
N THR A 299 -15.55 23.41 -2.04
CA THR A 299 -15.33 24.82 -2.32
C THR A 299 -16.54 25.64 -1.89
N SER A 300 -16.34 26.91 -1.53
CA SER A 300 -17.46 27.81 -1.24
C SER A 300 -18.29 28.16 -2.48
N SER A 301 -17.67 28.08 -3.67
CA SER A 301 -18.32 28.28 -4.96
C SER A 301 -18.64 26.94 -5.64
N PRO A 302 -19.81 26.79 -6.31
CA PRO A 302 -20.11 25.62 -7.12
C PRO A 302 -19.33 25.59 -8.46
N ALA A 303 -18.51 26.60 -8.76
CA ALA A 303 -17.71 26.65 -9.99
C ALA A 303 -16.62 25.56 -10.01
N GLN A 304 -16.32 25.05 -11.21
CA GLN A 304 -15.41 23.92 -11.42
C GLN A 304 -14.13 24.30 -12.17
N PRO A 305 -13.01 23.58 -11.98
CA PRO A 305 -11.77 23.83 -12.70
C PRO A 305 -11.97 23.62 -14.19
N GLY A 306 -11.28 24.42 -15.00
CA GLY A 306 -11.42 24.43 -16.46
C GLY A 306 -12.65 25.22 -16.94
N SER A 307 -13.51 25.70 -16.02
CA SER A 307 -14.55 26.65 -16.38
C SER A 307 -13.99 28.05 -16.67
N ARG A 308 -14.61 28.85 -17.54
CA ARG A 308 -14.16 30.23 -17.78
C ARG A 308 -14.97 31.21 -16.93
N ASN A 309 -14.30 32.15 -16.27
CA ASN A 309 -14.99 33.27 -15.63
C ASN A 309 -15.52 34.25 -16.70
N TRP A 310 -16.29 35.26 -16.27
CA TRP A 310 -16.86 36.29 -17.17
C TRP A 310 -15.81 37.11 -17.94
N PHE A 311 -14.55 37.06 -17.51
CA PHE A 311 -13.40 37.64 -18.21
C PHE A 311 -12.66 36.64 -19.12
N TRP A 312 -13.25 35.49 -19.43
CA TRP A 312 -12.68 34.45 -20.29
C TRP A 312 -11.40 33.79 -19.73
N GLN A 313 -11.08 33.99 -18.45
CA GLN A 313 -9.97 33.33 -17.77
C GLN A 313 -10.42 31.96 -17.25
N SER A 314 -9.58 30.94 -17.40
CA SER A 314 -9.84 29.62 -16.82
C SER A 314 -9.81 29.71 -15.28
N ILE A 315 -10.92 29.36 -14.66
CA ILE A 315 -11.04 29.09 -13.23
C ILE A 315 -10.19 27.86 -12.96
N GLU A 316 -9.08 28.07 -12.27
CA GLU A 316 -8.29 27.00 -11.66
C GLU A 316 -8.62 26.97 -10.16
N VAL A 317 -8.59 25.79 -9.54
CA VAL A 317 -8.54 25.72 -8.09
C VAL A 317 -7.15 26.21 -7.69
N SER A 318 -7.10 27.21 -6.80
CA SER A 318 -5.84 27.85 -6.41
C SER A 318 -4.83 26.78 -5.96
N GLY A 319 -3.64 26.78 -6.54
CA GLY A 319 -2.57 25.85 -6.17
C GLY A 319 -2.73 24.39 -6.62
N LEU A 320 -3.90 23.97 -7.14
CA LEU A 320 -4.15 22.58 -7.54
C LEU A 320 -3.19 22.09 -8.62
N ARG A 321 -2.90 22.93 -9.62
CA ARG A 321 -1.99 22.59 -10.71
C ARG A 321 -0.56 22.36 -10.23
N ASP A 322 -0.10 23.17 -9.28
CA ASP A 322 1.23 23.01 -8.70
C ASP A 322 1.27 21.88 -7.68
N ALA A 323 0.19 21.66 -6.94
CA ALA A 323 0.02 20.50 -6.06
C ALA A 323 0.07 19.18 -6.83
N LEU A 324 -0.54 19.11 -8.02
CA LEU A 324 -0.51 17.91 -8.87
C LEU A 324 0.87 17.59 -9.48
N LYS A 325 1.80 18.56 -9.51
CA LYS A 325 3.19 18.32 -9.92
C LYS A 325 4.02 17.67 -8.81
N ARG A 326 3.48 17.57 -7.59
CA ARG A 326 4.20 17.04 -6.43
C ARG A 326 4.35 15.52 -6.50
N ALA A 327 5.35 15.03 -5.77
CA ALA A 327 5.68 13.61 -5.79
C ALA A 327 4.65 12.79 -5.02
N THR A 328 4.24 13.22 -3.83
CA THR A 328 3.34 12.45 -2.95
C THR A 328 2.05 13.17 -2.61
N TYR A 329 1.06 12.42 -2.10
CA TYR A 329 -0.20 12.99 -1.63
C TYR A 329 0.00 13.97 -0.44
N ALA A 330 0.95 13.68 0.45
CA ALA A 330 1.35 14.62 1.50
C ALA A 330 1.84 15.96 0.93
N ASP A 331 2.68 15.91 -0.11
CA ASP A 331 3.23 17.11 -0.74
C ASP A 331 2.15 17.90 -1.51
N PHE A 332 1.14 17.21 -2.05
CA PHE A 332 -0.04 17.83 -2.64
C PHE A 332 -0.86 18.59 -1.60
N LEU A 333 -1.16 17.97 -0.46
CA LEU A 333 -1.88 18.63 0.62
C LEU A 333 -1.06 19.78 1.23
N ASP A 334 0.26 19.63 1.33
CA ASP A 334 1.15 20.69 1.79
C ASP A 334 1.13 21.91 0.85
N ALA A 335 1.14 21.67 -0.47
CA ALA A 335 1.02 22.74 -1.46
C ALA A 335 -0.35 23.45 -1.42
N LEU A 336 -1.43 22.72 -1.11
CA LEU A 336 -2.75 23.31 -0.90
C LEU A 336 -2.81 24.11 0.41
N GLY A 337 -2.28 23.55 1.51
CA GLY A 337 -2.23 24.22 2.82
C GLY A 337 -1.36 25.46 2.82
N ALA A 338 -0.26 25.49 2.06
CA ALA A 338 0.59 26.67 1.92
C ALA A 338 -0.16 27.92 1.41
N GLN A 339 -1.29 27.75 0.71
CA GLN A 339 -2.10 28.86 0.21
C GLN A 339 -3.30 29.23 1.09
N HIS A 340 -3.74 28.30 1.94
CA HIS A 340 -5.02 28.39 2.66
C HIS A 340 -4.90 28.24 4.18
N GLY A 341 -3.68 28.07 4.69
CA GLY A 341 -3.41 27.77 6.09
C GLY A 341 -3.11 26.29 6.32
N LYS A 342 -2.53 25.98 7.48
CA LYS A 342 -2.19 24.61 7.86
C LYS A 342 -3.44 23.72 7.82
N LEU A 343 -3.33 22.51 7.29
CA LEU A 343 -4.42 21.54 7.23
C LEU A 343 -4.27 20.50 8.35
N GLU A 344 -5.37 20.21 9.03
CA GLU A 344 -5.52 19.09 9.95
C GLU A 344 -6.20 17.93 9.24
N LEU A 345 -5.58 16.75 9.31
CA LEU A 345 -6.05 15.52 8.72
C LEU A 345 -6.61 14.59 9.79
N SER A 346 -7.79 14.05 9.53
CA SER A 346 -8.34 12.92 10.28
C SER A 346 -8.56 11.74 9.35
N ALA A 347 -8.31 10.53 9.84
CA ALA A 347 -8.51 9.29 9.09
C ALA A 347 -9.58 8.45 9.80
N THR A 348 -10.57 7.99 9.05
CA THR A 348 -11.66 7.16 9.55
C THR A 348 -11.84 5.91 8.71
N LYS A 349 -12.15 4.79 9.36
CA LYS A 349 -12.45 3.54 8.67
C LYS A 349 -13.88 3.60 8.14
N GLN A 350 -14.05 3.55 6.83
CA GLN A 350 -15.39 3.52 6.21
C GLN A 350 -15.87 2.08 6.01
N SER A 351 -14.99 1.18 5.59
CA SER A 351 -15.25 -0.25 5.46
C SER A 351 -13.97 -1.05 5.68
N SER A 352 -14.01 -2.38 5.52
CA SER A 352 -12.78 -3.21 5.55
C SER A 352 -11.80 -2.84 4.42
N SER A 353 -12.31 -2.37 3.28
CA SER A 353 -11.52 -2.08 2.08
C SER A 353 -11.32 -0.59 1.82
N ARG A 354 -11.91 0.30 2.64
CA ARG A 354 -11.95 1.75 2.39
C ARG A 354 -11.64 2.58 3.62
N ILE A 355 -10.87 3.63 3.38
CA ILE A 355 -10.47 4.63 4.35
C ILE A 355 -10.92 6.00 3.84
N ARG A 356 -11.46 6.80 4.74
CA ARG A 356 -11.78 8.20 4.50
C ARG A 356 -10.73 9.06 5.17
N ILE A 357 -10.17 10.00 4.42
CA ILE A 357 -9.24 11.03 4.93
C ILE A 357 -9.91 12.37 4.73
N ASP A 358 -10.14 13.09 5.81
CA ASP A 358 -10.67 14.45 5.78
C ASP A 358 -9.54 15.43 6.09
N ALA A 359 -9.38 16.46 5.27
CA ALA A 359 -8.49 17.59 5.49
C ALA A 359 -9.30 18.87 5.68
N VAL A 360 -9.15 19.49 6.84
CA VAL A 360 -9.81 20.74 7.22
C VAL A 360 -8.78 21.77 7.70
N PRO A 361 -9.09 23.07 7.70
CA PRO A 361 -8.14 24.08 8.18
C PRO A 361 -7.88 23.94 9.70
N TYR A 362 -6.61 24.03 10.10
CA TYR A 362 -6.09 23.73 11.45
C TYR A 362 -6.63 24.63 12.58
N ASP A 363 -7.12 25.82 12.26
CA ASP A 363 -7.63 26.77 13.25
C ASP A 363 -9.11 26.55 13.59
N HIS A 364 -9.75 25.51 13.05
CA HIS A 364 -11.14 25.19 13.36
C HIS A 364 -11.30 24.48 14.70
N PRO A 365 -12.37 24.75 15.45
CA PRO A 365 -12.64 24.10 16.72
C PRO A 365 -12.90 22.59 16.54
N PRO A 366 -12.31 21.73 17.39
CA PRO A 366 -12.45 20.29 17.29
C PRO A 366 -13.86 19.81 17.68
N GLY A 367 -14.48 18.91 16.88
CA GLY A 367 -15.60 18.08 17.35
C GLY A 367 -16.83 17.91 16.45
N THR A 368 -16.93 18.58 15.31
CA THR A 368 -18.16 18.53 14.48
C THR A 368 -18.05 17.45 13.41
N GLN A 369 -18.74 16.31 13.54
CA GLN A 369 -18.69 15.20 12.57
C GLN A 369 -19.44 15.48 11.25
N ASP A 370 -20.29 16.51 11.19
CA ASP A 370 -20.97 16.99 9.97
C ASP A 370 -20.19 18.13 9.26
N MET A 371 -18.88 17.91 9.07
CA MET A 371 -17.90 18.93 8.67
C MET A 371 -18.21 19.70 7.37
N PHE A 372 -18.89 19.13 6.38
CA PHE A 372 -19.03 19.84 5.09
C PHE A 372 -20.16 20.89 5.06
N GLY A 373 -21.13 20.82 5.97
CA GLY A 373 -22.26 21.76 6.00
C GLY A 373 -21.92 23.11 6.66
N ASP A 374 -21.19 23.07 7.77
CA ASP A 374 -20.93 24.26 8.61
C ASP A 374 -19.67 25.06 8.20
N ILE A 375 -18.65 24.42 7.61
CA ILE A 375 -17.36 25.05 7.26
C ILE A 375 -17.48 26.12 6.17
N LEU A 376 -18.53 26.09 5.34
CA LEU A 376 -18.61 26.91 4.13
C LEU A 376 -19.20 28.32 4.33
N GLY A 377 -19.71 28.64 5.52
CA GLY A 377 -20.30 29.95 5.83
C GLY A 377 -19.29 31.09 6.00
N GLU A 378 -18.03 30.79 6.33
CA GLU A 378 -17.06 31.80 6.80
C GLU A 378 -15.88 32.04 5.84
N VAL A 379 -15.70 31.22 4.80
CA VAL A 379 -14.60 31.37 3.81
C VAL A 379 -14.98 32.42 2.76
N VAL A 380 -14.67 33.68 3.04
CA VAL A 380 -14.84 34.83 2.13
C VAL A 380 -14.02 34.60 0.85
N SER A 381 -14.70 34.50 -0.30
CA SER A 381 -14.06 34.34 -1.60
C SER A 381 -13.25 35.60 -1.95
N ASN A 382 -11.93 35.47 -2.10
CA ASN A 382 -11.11 36.55 -2.64
C ASN A 382 -11.52 36.85 -4.09
N VAL A 383 -11.62 38.15 -4.39
CA VAL A 383 -12.10 38.82 -5.62
C VAL A 383 -11.25 38.50 -6.88
N THR A 384 -10.39 37.49 -6.84
CA THR A 384 -9.30 37.22 -7.80
C THR A 384 -9.61 36.13 -8.84
N GLY A 385 -10.83 35.59 -8.88
CA GLY A 385 -11.23 34.56 -9.87
C GLY A 385 -10.77 33.14 -9.56
N ASN A 386 -10.13 32.92 -8.40
CA ASN A 386 -9.74 31.61 -7.90
C ASN A 386 -10.75 31.10 -6.86
N VAL A 387 -11.05 29.81 -6.88
CA VAL A 387 -11.90 29.17 -5.87
C VAL A 387 -10.98 28.56 -4.80
N ALA A 388 -11.11 29.04 -3.55
CA ALA A 388 -10.39 28.49 -2.41
C ALA A 388 -10.98 27.12 -2.03
N THR A 389 -10.10 26.14 -1.79
CA THR A 389 -10.52 24.84 -1.28
C THR A 389 -10.74 24.97 0.22
N ALA A 390 -11.97 24.75 0.68
CA ALA A 390 -12.33 24.85 2.09
C ALA A 390 -12.00 23.56 2.85
N ALA A 391 -12.22 22.40 2.21
CA ALA A 391 -11.91 21.09 2.77
C ALA A 391 -11.63 20.07 1.66
N VAL A 392 -10.89 19.03 2.00
CA VAL A 392 -10.62 17.89 1.09
C VAL A 392 -11.13 16.62 1.75
N GLU A 393 -12.03 15.89 1.10
CA GLU A 393 -12.44 14.55 1.51
C GLU A 393 -11.91 13.54 0.50
N ALA A 394 -11.12 12.57 0.95
CA ALA A 394 -10.58 11.51 0.11
C ALA A 394 -11.10 10.15 0.58
N HIS A 395 -11.84 9.47 -0.28
CA HIS A 395 -12.25 8.08 -0.13
C HIS A 395 -11.29 7.19 -0.91
N VAL A 396 -10.39 6.54 -0.18
CA VAL A 396 -9.29 5.75 -0.76
C VAL A 396 -9.41 4.28 -0.39
N ASN A 397 -8.83 3.42 -1.22
CA ASN A 397 -8.67 1.99 -0.91
C ASN A 397 -7.74 1.84 0.30
N SER A 398 -8.08 0.97 1.25
CA SER A 398 -7.18 0.62 2.37
C SER A 398 -5.87 0.03 1.85
N ARG A 399 -4.80 0.10 2.65
CA ARG A 399 -3.48 -0.46 2.32
C ARG A 399 -3.58 -1.92 1.93
N GLU A 400 -4.33 -2.72 2.68
CA GLU A 400 -4.54 -4.14 2.40
C GLU A 400 -5.20 -4.32 1.02
N ARG A 401 -6.31 -3.60 0.76
CA ARG A 401 -7.01 -3.68 -0.52
C ARG A 401 -6.14 -3.21 -1.69
N GLN A 402 -5.43 -2.10 -1.53
CA GLN A 402 -4.57 -1.58 -2.59
C GLN A 402 -3.38 -2.51 -2.86
N THR A 403 -2.77 -3.08 -1.82
CA THR A 403 -1.68 -4.07 -1.98
C THR A 403 -2.20 -5.30 -2.73
N GLU A 404 -3.41 -5.77 -2.40
CA GLU A 404 -4.06 -6.87 -3.11
C GLU A 404 -4.26 -6.54 -4.60
N LEU A 405 -4.72 -5.33 -4.92
CA LEU A 405 -4.90 -4.84 -6.30
C LEU A 405 -3.58 -4.70 -7.06
N ASP A 406 -2.57 -4.11 -6.44
CA ASP A 406 -1.24 -3.89 -7.04
C ASP A 406 -0.51 -5.20 -7.35
N LEU A 407 -0.86 -6.28 -6.62
CA LEU A 407 -0.31 -7.62 -6.82
C LEU A 407 -1.09 -8.47 -7.85
N ARG A 408 -2.23 -8.00 -8.37
CA ARG A 408 -2.98 -8.75 -9.39
C ARG A 408 -2.23 -8.75 -10.72
N ILE A 409 -1.96 -9.94 -11.24
CA ILE A 409 -1.52 -10.12 -12.64
C ILE A 409 -2.75 -10.07 -13.56
N ILE A 410 -3.84 -10.73 -13.14
CA ILE A 410 -5.13 -10.71 -13.81
C ILE A 410 -6.10 -9.79 -13.04
N PRO A 411 -6.58 -8.68 -13.61
CA PRO A 411 -7.31 -7.63 -12.88
C PRO A 411 -8.57 -8.10 -12.10
N ASN A 412 -9.25 -9.15 -12.56
CA ASN A 412 -10.53 -9.61 -12.01
C ASN A 412 -10.41 -10.84 -11.09
N ILE A 413 -9.20 -11.33 -10.82
CA ILE A 413 -8.99 -12.48 -9.93
C ILE A 413 -8.24 -11.98 -8.69
N PRO A 414 -8.67 -12.30 -7.45
CA PRO A 414 -7.92 -11.95 -6.25
C PRO A 414 -6.47 -12.43 -6.32
N SER A 415 -5.51 -11.59 -5.91
CA SER A 415 -4.08 -11.93 -6.02
C SER A 415 -3.71 -13.16 -5.18
N THR A 416 -4.35 -13.36 -4.03
CA THR A 416 -4.21 -14.57 -3.20
C THR A 416 -4.51 -15.85 -3.96
N ILE A 417 -5.57 -15.87 -4.79
CA ILE A 417 -5.94 -17.02 -5.63
C ILE A 417 -4.90 -17.21 -6.74
N GLN A 418 -4.43 -16.12 -7.36
CA GLN A 418 -3.40 -16.19 -8.41
C GLN A 418 -2.09 -16.78 -7.86
N PHE A 419 -1.65 -16.34 -6.68
CA PHE A 419 -0.45 -16.87 -6.04
C PHE A 419 -0.63 -18.29 -5.55
N ALA A 420 -1.79 -18.64 -4.97
CA ALA A 420 -2.08 -20.02 -4.60
C ALA A 420 -2.05 -20.96 -5.82
N TYR A 421 -2.61 -20.51 -6.95
CA TYR A 421 -2.59 -21.23 -8.21
C TYR A 421 -1.16 -21.38 -8.76
N LEU A 422 -0.36 -20.31 -8.78
CA LEU A 422 1.04 -20.34 -9.21
C LEU A 422 1.90 -21.23 -8.30
N PHE A 423 1.70 -21.13 -6.98
CA PHE A 423 2.36 -21.99 -6.01
C PHE A 423 2.03 -23.46 -6.26
N SER A 424 0.75 -23.77 -6.50
CA SER A 424 0.35 -25.14 -6.79
C SER A 424 0.93 -25.65 -8.11
N LEU A 425 1.06 -24.80 -9.14
CA LEU A 425 1.79 -25.15 -10.36
C LEU A 425 3.25 -25.50 -10.07
N VAL A 426 3.96 -24.67 -9.31
CA VAL A 426 5.36 -24.92 -8.93
C VAL A 426 5.48 -26.20 -8.11
N ALA A 427 4.58 -26.43 -7.15
CA ALA A 427 4.50 -27.67 -6.39
C ALA A 427 4.27 -28.88 -7.32
N GLY A 428 3.37 -28.75 -8.30
CA GLY A 428 3.13 -29.77 -9.31
C GLY A 428 4.35 -30.08 -10.18
N LEU A 429 5.23 -29.11 -10.42
CA LEU A 429 6.51 -29.33 -11.09
C LEU A 429 7.51 -30.09 -10.18
N ILE A 430 7.56 -29.79 -8.88
CA ILE A 430 8.36 -30.56 -7.91
C ILE A 430 7.87 -32.02 -7.86
N GLY A 431 6.55 -32.22 -7.83
CA GLY A 431 5.89 -33.52 -7.86
C GLY A 431 5.64 -34.10 -9.26
N PHE A 432 6.34 -33.64 -10.30
CA PHE A 432 5.95 -33.87 -11.70
C PHE A 432 5.75 -35.34 -12.06
N ASN A 433 6.58 -36.24 -11.54
CA ASN A 433 6.44 -37.68 -11.80
C ASN A 433 5.10 -38.21 -11.28
N VAL A 434 4.72 -37.84 -10.05
CA VAL A 434 3.45 -38.22 -9.43
C VAL A 434 2.27 -37.61 -10.17
N VAL A 435 2.32 -36.30 -10.46
CA VAL A 435 1.26 -35.59 -11.21
C VAL A 435 1.04 -36.23 -12.58
N ARG A 436 2.12 -36.55 -13.31
CA ARG A 436 2.06 -37.18 -14.63
C ARG A 436 1.46 -38.58 -14.56
N ASP A 437 1.80 -39.36 -13.53
CA ASP A 437 1.28 -40.71 -13.35
C ASP A 437 -0.21 -40.69 -12.99
N TRP A 438 -0.65 -39.75 -12.14
CA TRP A 438 -2.07 -39.52 -11.87
C TRP A 438 -2.83 -39.08 -13.12
N TRP A 439 -2.26 -38.15 -13.90
CA TRP A 439 -2.86 -37.70 -15.16
C TRP A 439 -3.02 -38.83 -16.18
N ALA A 440 -2.04 -39.73 -16.27
CA ALA A 440 -2.12 -40.88 -17.16
C ALA A 440 -3.26 -41.85 -16.79
N ARG A 441 -3.68 -41.88 -15.52
CA ARG A 441 -4.85 -42.66 -15.06
C ARG A 441 -6.16 -41.99 -15.40
N VAL A 442 -6.25 -40.67 -15.17
CA VAL A 442 -7.46 -39.88 -15.46
C VAL A 442 -7.70 -39.78 -16.97
N TRP A 443 -6.64 -39.51 -17.73
CA TRP A 443 -6.70 -39.39 -19.18
C TRP A 443 -5.61 -40.27 -19.81
N PRO A 444 -5.94 -41.49 -20.26
CA PRO A 444 -4.98 -42.40 -20.89
C PRO A 444 -4.40 -41.87 -22.20
N LYS A 445 -3.27 -42.45 -22.64
CA LYS A 445 -2.62 -42.09 -23.90
C LYS A 445 -3.51 -42.50 -25.08
N MET A 446 -3.82 -41.53 -25.96
CA MET A 446 -4.56 -41.80 -27.18
C MET A 446 -3.68 -42.51 -28.20
N LYS A 447 -4.25 -43.50 -28.90
CA LYS A 447 -3.60 -44.16 -30.03
C LYS A 447 -3.67 -43.26 -31.25
N ARG A 448 -2.61 -43.25 -32.05
CA ARG A 448 -2.51 -42.44 -33.28
C ARG A 448 -3.54 -42.87 -34.32
N GLU A 449 -3.85 -44.15 -34.35
CA GLU A 449 -4.78 -44.83 -35.28
C GLU A 449 -6.23 -44.35 -35.14
N SER A 450 -6.60 -43.76 -34.00
CA SER A 450 -7.96 -43.27 -33.74
C SER A 450 -8.28 -41.94 -34.43
N PHE A 451 -7.36 -41.37 -35.22
CA PHE A 451 -7.52 -40.06 -35.85
C PHE A 451 -7.32 -40.16 -37.37
N ALA A 452 -8.25 -39.58 -38.12
CA ALA A 452 -8.22 -39.55 -39.59
C ALA A 452 -7.01 -38.78 -40.16
N ASN A 453 -6.50 -37.77 -39.45
CA ASN A 453 -5.39 -36.94 -39.92
C ASN A 453 -4.38 -36.61 -38.81
N THR A 454 -3.18 -36.16 -39.22
CA THR A 454 -2.08 -35.78 -38.30
C THR A 454 -2.37 -34.52 -37.52
N ALA A 455 -3.02 -33.55 -38.15
CA ALA A 455 -3.42 -32.32 -37.51
C ALA A 455 -4.35 -32.57 -36.31
N GLY A 456 -5.37 -33.42 -36.46
CA GLY A 456 -6.31 -33.74 -35.38
C GLY A 456 -5.63 -34.36 -34.16
N TYR A 457 -4.73 -35.32 -34.36
CA TYR A 457 -3.97 -35.93 -33.26
C TYR A 457 -3.11 -34.91 -32.50
N TYR A 458 -2.41 -34.02 -33.21
CA TYR A 458 -1.61 -32.99 -32.55
C TYR A 458 -2.48 -31.93 -31.86
N ALA A 459 -3.59 -31.51 -32.47
CA ALA A 459 -4.53 -30.59 -31.86
C ALA A 459 -5.08 -31.15 -30.55
N THR A 460 -5.54 -32.40 -30.53
CA THR A 460 -6.02 -33.05 -29.30
C THR A 460 -4.90 -33.24 -28.27
N ARG A 461 -3.67 -33.54 -28.72
CA ARG A 461 -2.51 -33.66 -27.82
C ARG A 461 -2.14 -32.32 -27.17
N ILE A 462 -2.20 -31.23 -27.92
CA ILE A 462 -1.99 -29.87 -27.41
C ILE A 462 -3.10 -29.52 -26.43
N LEU A 463 -4.36 -29.74 -26.78
CA LEU A 463 -5.50 -29.52 -25.88
C LEU A 463 -5.32 -30.27 -24.57
N LYS A 464 -4.94 -31.56 -24.63
CA LYS A 464 -4.68 -32.37 -23.44
C LYS A 464 -3.51 -31.84 -22.60
N LEU A 465 -2.45 -31.32 -23.24
CA LEU A 465 -1.35 -30.68 -22.54
C LEU A 465 -1.79 -29.37 -21.87
N VAL A 466 -2.62 -28.57 -22.54
CA VAL A 466 -3.18 -27.33 -22.01
C VAL A 466 -4.08 -27.62 -20.81
N VAL A 467 -5.00 -28.60 -20.90
CA VAL A 467 -5.84 -29.01 -19.77
C VAL A 467 -4.99 -29.55 -18.61
N PHE A 468 -3.95 -30.33 -18.92
CA PHE A 468 -3.01 -30.81 -17.92
C PHE A 468 -2.32 -29.67 -17.16
N LEU A 469 -1.82 -28.66 -17.88
CA LEU A 469 -1.10 -27.54 -17.28
C LEU A 469 -2.02 -26.53 -16.59
N ILE A 470 -3.16 -26.18 -17.20
CA ILE A 470 -4.01 -25.09 -16.70
C ILE A 470 -5.05 -25.57 -15.68
N ALA A 471 -5.52 -26.82 -15.77
CA ALA A 471 -6.57 -27.30 -14.87
C ALA A 471 -6.05 -28.37 -13.90
N PHE A 472 -5.42 -29.42 -14.43
CA PHE A 472 -5.08 -30.58 -13.60
C PHE A 472 -3.91 -30.32 -12.65
N MET A 473 -2.78 -29.83 -13.17
CA MET A 473 -1.56 -29.62 -12.38
C MET A 473 -1.76 -28.66 -11.20
N PRO A 474 -2.41 -27.49 -11.33
CA PRO A 474 -2.69 -26.62 -10.19
C PRO A 474 -3.68 -27.22 -9.18
N LEU A 475 -4.53 -28.15 -9.60
CA LEU A 475 -5.45 -28.81 -8.68
C LEU A 475 -4.75 -29.86 -7.81
N VAL A 476 -3.84 -30.64 -8.39
CA VAL A 476 -3.17 -31.76 -7.70
C VAL A 476 -1.73 -31.48 -7.29
N GLY A 477 -1.21 -30.29 -7.59
CA GLY A 477 0.20 -29.96 -7.46
C GLY A 477 0.74 -30.07 -6.03
N VAL A 478 0.04 -29.49 -5.07
CA VAL A 478 0.43 -29.56 -3.64
C VAL A 478 0.39 -31.00 -3.11
N PRO A 479 -0.70 -31.78 -3.26
CA PRO A 479 -0.71 -33.20 -2.86
C PRO A 479 0.39 -34.02 -3.53
N ALA A 480 0.65 -33.81 -4.82
CA ALA A 480 1.66 -34.56 -5.53
C ALA A 480 3.09 -34.22 -5.08
N ALA A 481 3.36 -32.95 -4.74
CA ALA A 481 4.63 -32.54 -4.16
C ALA A 481 4.87 -33.23 -2.81
N LEU A 482 3.87 -33.27 -1.93
CA LEU A 482 3.94 -33.95 -0.64
C LEU A 482 4.23 -35.44 -0.80
N VAL A 483 3.50 -36.12 -1.69
CA VAL A 483 3.75 -37.55 -1.99
C VAL A 483 5.16 -37.76 -2.53
N SER A 484 5.64 -36.87 -3.41
CA SER A 484 7.00 -36.94 -3.95
C SER A 484 8.05 -36.79 -2.84
N ILE A 485 7.86 -35.85 -1.91
CA ILE A 485 8.76 -35.66 -0.75
C ILE A 485 8.76 -36.92 0.13
N ILE A 486 7.59 -37.49 0.43
CA ILE A 486 7.49 -38.73 1.22
C ILE A 486 8.22 -39.87 0.52
N GLN A 487 8.06 -40.02 -0.79
CA GLN A 487 8.77 -41.05 -1.58
C GLN A 487 10.29 -40.84 -1.55
N GLN A 488 10.77 -39.60 -1.61
CA GLN A 488 12.19 -39.28 -1.53
C GLN A 488 12.76 -39.56 -0.13
N LEU A 489 12.06 -39.14 0.92
CA LEU A 489 12.42 -39.44 2.31
C LEU A 489 12.46 -40.94 2.55
N TRP A 490 11.45 -41.67 2.08
CA TRP A 490 11.43 -43.13 2.16
C TRP A 490 12.61 -43.78 1.41
N ALA A 491 12.96 -43.24 0.23
CA ALA A 491 14.12 -43.72 -0.52
C ALA A 491 15.44 -43.48 0.22
N ILE A 492 15.58 -42.37 0.95
CA ILE A 492 16.75 -42.06 1.79
C ILE A 492 16.80 -42.99 3.00
N VAL A 493 15.68 -43.17 3.70
CA VAL A 493 15.60 -44.06 4.89
C VAL A 493 15.91 -45.51 4.52
N THR A 494 15.46 -45.97 3.35
CA THR A 494 15.72 -47.34 2.87
C THR A 494 17.05 -47.50 2.15
N LEU A 495 17.82 -46.42 1.95
CA LEU A 495 19.10 -46.43 1.26
C LEU A 495 20.14 -47.36 1.92
N PRO A 496 20.31 -47.37 3.27
CA PRO A 496 21.26 -48.27 3.92
C PRO A 496 20.89 -49.74 3.71
N TRP A 497 19.60 -50.08 3.79
CA TRP A 497 19.13 -51.44 3.55
C TRP A 497 19.37 -51.87 2.10
N ARG A 498 19.10 -50.98 1.14
CA ARG A 498 19.38 -51.24 -0.29
C ARG A 498 20.87 -51.46 -0.54
N ILE A 499 21.74 -50.64 0.06
CA ILE A 499 23.20 -50.81 -0.02
C ILE A 499 23.64 -52.16 0.58
N LEU A 500 23.12 -52.53 1.76
CA LEU A 500 23.40 -53.83 2.37
C LEU A 500 22.95 -54.98 1.46
N THR A 501 21.72 -54.95 0.91
CA THR A 501 21.24 -55.99 0.00
C THR A 501 22.05 -56.06 -1.29
N TRP A 502 22.58 -54.94 -1.78
CA TRP A 502 23.44 -54.92 -2.96
C TRP A 502 24.83 -55.53 -2.65
N ILE A 503 25.46 -55.17 -1.53
CA ILE A 503 26.75 -55.71 -1.10
C ILE A 503 26.65 -57.22 -0.83
N PHE A 504 25.63 -57.66 -0.09
CA PHE A 504 25.45 -59.08 0.23
C PHE A 504 24.87 -59.90 -0.94
N GLY A 505 24.09 -59.28 -1.82
CA GLY A 505 23.59 -59.91 -3.05
C GLY A 505 24.72 -60.23 -4.04
N PHE A 506 25.75 -59.37 -4.11
CA PHE A 506 26.93 -59.60 -4.95
C PHE A 506 27.75 -60.84 -4.52
N ARG A 507 27.70 -61.21 -3.23
CA ARG A 507 28.41 -62.40 -2.71
C ARG A 507 27.77 -63.73 -3.11
N ARG A 508 26.50 -63.75 -3.57
CA ARG A 508 25.81 -65.00 -3.94
C ARG A 508 25.99 -65.42 -5.40
N THR A 509 26.58 -64.57 -6.23
CA THR A 509 26.86 -64.89 -7.65
C THR A 509 28.34 -65.24 -7.91
N GLY A 510 29.17 -65.31 -6.87
CA GLY A 510 30.60 -65.63 -6.98
C GLY A 510 30.97 -67.11 -6.86
N ASP A 511 30.10 -67.96 -6.31
CA ASP A 511 30.41 -69.39 -6.04
C ASP A 511 29.84 -70.35 -7.11
N ALA A 512 29.70 -69.86 -8.35
CA ALA A 512 29.33 -70.68 -9.50
C ALA A 512 30.38 -70.52 -10.61
N GLN A 513 31.62 -70.92 -10.33
CA GLN A 513 32.61 -71.37 -11.32
C GLN A 513 33.39 -72.56 -10.76
#